data_AF-W7DKC2-F1
#
_entry.id   AF-W7DKC2-F1
#
_cell.length_a   1.000
_cell.length_b   1.000
_cell.length_c   1.000
_cell.angle_alpha   90.00
_cell.angle_beta   90.00
_cell.angle_gamma   90.00
#
_symmetry.space_group_name_H-M   'P 1'
#
loop_
_entity.id
_entity.type
_entity.pdbx_description
1 polymer ?
#
loop_
_entity_poly.entity_id
_entity_poly.type
_entity_poly.pdbx_seq_one_letter_code
_entity_poly.pdbx_strand_id
1 'polypeptide(L)'
;MKKETLFLKIALGILCIPVILLAFIGLPLLIREALGAFPKQLALIYIAFGSIYLSAIPFFTVIFQAFKLLLLIDKKEAFSKSAVHKLMIIKVSAFIISGLYVFTLPLFYMAAEYDDAPGVIIVG
;
A
#
# COMPACT_ATOMS: atom_id res chain seq x y z
N MET A 1 -3.71 -16.70 -23.51
CA MET A 1 -4.65 -15.78 -22.83
C MET A 1 -5.22 -16.35 -21.53
N LYS A 2 -6.15 -17.32 -21.51
CA LYS A 2 -6.79 -17.79 -20.26
C LYS A 2 -5.83 -18.35 -19.18
N LYS A 3 -4.71 -18.96 -19.60
CA LYS A 3 -3.67 -19.44 -18.67
C LYS A 3 -2.86 -18.28 -18.06
N GLU A 4 -2.54 -17.26 -18.86
CA GLU A 4 -1.83 -16.06 -18.38
C GLU A 4 -2.67 -15.26 -17.39
N THR A 5 -3.96 -15.08 -17.67
CA THR A 5 -4.88 -14.38 -16.77
C THR A 5 -5.13 -15.15 -15.47
N LEU A 6 -5.16 -16.49 -15.51
CA LEU A 6 -5.23 -17.32 -14.31
C LEU A 6 -3.99 -17.11 -13.42
N PHE A 7 -2.79 -17.13 -14.02
CA PHE A 7 -1.56 -16.83 -13.30
C PHE A 7 -1.59 -15.45 -12.64
N LEU A 8 -2.00 -14.42 -13.38
CA LEU A 8 -2.10 -13.06 -12.83
C LEU A 8 -3.14 -12.94 -11.70
N LYS A 9 -4.28 -13.63 -11.79
CA LYS A 9 -5.28 -13.66 -10.72
C LYS A 9 -4.74 -14.29 -9.45
N ILE A 10 -3.98 -15.38 -9.57
CA ILE A 10 -3.32 -16.04 -8.43
C ILE A 10 -2.27 -15.09 -7.84
N ALA A 11 -1.44 -14.46 -8.68
CA ALA A 11 -0.45 -13.49 -8.24
C ALA A 11 -1.07 -12.31 -7.46
N LEU A 12 -2.21 -11.77 -7.93
CA LEU A 12 -2.96 -10.75 -7.20
C LEU A 12 -3.40 -11.21 -5.80
N GLY A 13 -3.86 -12.47 -5.68
CA GLY A 13 -4.21 -13.04 -4.38
C GLY A 13 -2.99 -13.19 -3.45
N ILE A 14 -1.86 -13.65 -4.00
CA ILE A 14 -0.61 -13.79 -3.24
C ILE A 14 -0.11 -12.44 -2.72
N LEU A 15 -0.24 -11.36 -3.51
CA LEU A 15 0.16 -10.01 -3.09
C LEU A 15 -0.61 -9.48 -1.88
N CYS A 16 -1.83 -9.96 -1.62
CA CYS A 16 -2.58 -9.58 -0.43
C CYS A 16 -1.96 -10.13 0.85
N ILE A 17 -1.34 -11.32 0.81
CA ILE A 17 -0.83 -12.03 1.99
C ILE A 17 0.21 -11.19 2.75
N PRO A 18 1.30 -10.70 2.14
CA PRO A 18 2.30 -9.92 2.87
C PRO A 18 1.72 -8.61 3.39
N VAL A 19 0.82 -7.96 2.64
CA VAL A 19 0.22 -6.68 3.07
C VAL A 19 -0.69 -6.89 4.28
N ILE A 20 -1.48 -7.97 4.32
CA ILE A 20 -2.29 -8.33 5.49
C ILE A 20 -1.38 -8.66 6.67
N LEU A 21 -0.34 -9.48 6.47
CA LEU A 21 0.59 -9.84 7.54
C LEU A 21 1.30 -8.61 8.12
N LEU A 22 1.75 -7.69 7.27
CA LEU A 22 2.30 -6.41 7.71
C LEU A 22 1.27 -5.57 8.43
N ALA A 23 0.03 -5.49 7.95
CA ALA A 23 -1.01 -4.67 8.58
C ALA A 23 -1.41 -5.17 9.99
N PHE A 24 -1.48 -6.49 10.19
CA PHE A 24 -1.95 -7.06 11.46
C PHE A 24 -0.84 -7.44 12.44
N ILE A 25 0.37 -7.72 11.98
CA ILE A 25 1.48 -8.17 12.83
C ILE A 25 2.64 -7.18 12.77
N GLY A 26 3.09 -6.82 11.56
CA GLY A 26 4.26 -5.95 11.38
C GLY A 26 4.06 -4.55 11.96
N LEU A 27 3.03 -3.83 11.50
CA LEU A 27 2.76 -2.45 11.92
C LEU A 27 2.45 -2.34 13.41
N PRO A 28 1.61 -3.19 14.03
CA PRO A 28 1.38 -3.09 15.48
C PRO A 28 2.64 -3.30 16.32
N LEU A 29 3.54 -4.19 15.89
CA LEU A 29 4.83 -4.38 16.55
C LEU A 29 5.69 -3.12 16.46
N LEU A 30 5.83 -2.56 15.25
CA LEU A 30 6.58 -1.32 15.01
C LEU A 30 6.01 -0.12 15.78
N ILE A 31 4.68 0.02 15.83
CA ILE A 31 4.02 1.09 16.59
C ILE A 31 4.34 0.95 18.08
N ARG A 32 4.27 -0.27 18.62
CA ARG A 32 4.57 -0.52 20.04
C ARG A 32 6.02 -0.15 20.38
N GLU A 33 6.95 -0.53 19.52
CA GLU A 33 8.37 -0.18 19.68
C GLU A 33 8.58 1.35 19.59
N ALA A 34 8.00 2.00 18.58
CA ALA A 34 8.10 3.45 18.40
C ALA A 34 7.50 4.24 19.57
N LEU A 35 6.35 3.82 20.10
CA LEU A 35 5.73 4.45 21.28
C LEU A 35 6.57 4.29 22.55
N GLY A 36 7.30 3.19 22.68
CA GLY A 36 8.23 2.96 23.79
C GLY A 36 9.50 3.80 23.69
N ALA A 37 10.04 3.95 22.48
CA ALA A 37 11.25 4.73 22.21
C ALA A 37 11.00 6.26 22.25
N PHE A 38 9.87 6.72 21.72
CA PHE A 38 9.56 8.15 21.55
C PHE A 38 8.20 8.54 22.18
N PRO A 39 8.08 8.46 23.52
CA PRO A 39 6.80 8.68 24.21
C PRO A 39 6.29 10.13 24.12
N LYS A 40 7.11 11.10 23.68
CA LYS A 40 6.69 12.51 23.50
C LYS A 40 6.19 12.80 22.08
N GLN A 41 6.40 11.87 21.14
CA GLN A 41 6.13 12.02 19.71
C GLN A 41 4.88 11.24 19.28
N LEU A 42 3.97 10.94 20.21
CA LEU A 42 2.74 10.17 19.97
C LEU A 42 1.99 10.60 18.71
N ALA A 43 1.78 11.92 18.54
CA ALA A 43 1.05 12.46 17.40
C ALA A 43 1.74 12.12 16.06
N LEU A 44 3.07 12.28 15.98
CA LEU A 44 3.83 11.97 14.76
C LEU A 44 3.77 10.47 14.43
N ILE A 45 3.91 9.60 15.45
CA ILE A 45 3.80 8.15 15.29
C ILE A 45 2.40 7.77 14.77
N TYR A 46 1.34 8.24 15.41
CA TYR A 46 -0.02 7.91 14.98
C TYR A 46 -0.35 8.46 13.59
N ILE A 47 0.15 9.64 13.22
CA ILE A 47 -0.02 10.19 11.87
C ILE A 47 0.75 9.34 10.84
N ALA A 48 2.00 9.01 11.11
CA ALA A 48 2.85 8.27 10.17
C ALA A 48 2.40 6.82 9.96
N PHE A 49 2.05 6.11 11.04
CA PHE A 49 1.53 4.75 10.91
C PHE A 49 0.06 4.74 10.45
N GLY A 50 -0.71 5.76 10.83
CA GLY A 50 -2.09 5.94 10.37
C GLY A 50 -2.19 6.15 8.86
N SER A 51 -1.27 6.91 8.25
CA SER A 51 -1.23 7.08 6.79
C SER A 51 -0.88 5.79 6.06
N ILE A 52 -0.03 4.94 6.64
CA ILE A 52 0.28 3.60 6.10
C ILE A 52 -0.95 2.69 6.19
N TYR A 53 -1.67 2.68 7.30
CA TYR A 53 -2.95 1.96 7.38
C TYR A 53 -3.97 2.49 6.37
N LEU A 54 -4.02 3.81 6.17
CA LEU A 54 -4.94 4.44 5.23
C LEU A 54 -4.64 4.01 3.78
N SER A 55 -3.37 3.78 3.43
CA SER A 55 -2.97 3.32 2.09
C SER A 55 -3.41 1.88 1.78
N ALA A 56 -3.75 1.08 2.80
CA ALA A 56 -4.29 -0.27 2.60
C ALA A 56 -5.63 -0.25 1.84
N ILE A 57 -6.47 0.79 2.05
CA ILE A 57 -7.78 0.92 1.38
C ILE A 57 -7.63 1.02 -0.16
N PRO A 58 -6.87 1.99 -0.71
CA PRO A 58 -6.62 2.04 -2.15
C PRO A 58 -5.83 0.84 -2.66
N PHE A 59 -4.95 0.23 -1.86
CA PHE A 59 -4.25 -1.00 -2.25
C PHE A 59 -5.23 -2.15 -2.55
N PHE A 60 -6.12 -2.49 -1.62
CA PHE A 60 -7.10 -3.54 -1.84
C PHE A 60 -8.09 -3.18 -2.97
N THR A 61 -8.36 -1.88 -3.15
CA THR A 61 -9.14 -1.39 -4.29
C THR A 61 -8.43 -1.68 -5.61
N VAL A 62 -7.12 -1.44 -5.72
CA VAL A 62 -6.31 -1.78 -6.91
C VAL A 62 -6.40 -3.28 -7.21
N ILE A 63 -6.18 -4.14 -6.20
CA ILE A 63 -6.24 -5.59 -6.37
C ILE A 63 -7.61 -6.03 -6.90
N PHE A 64 -8.69 -5.51 -6.32
CA PHE A 64 -10.06 -5.86 -6.72
C PHE A 64 -10.38 -5.41 -8.16
N GLN A 65 -10.00 -4.19 -8.53
CA GLN A 65 -10.25 -3.70 -9.89
C GLN A 65 -9.35 -4.38 -10.92
N ALA A 66 -8.11 -4.75 -10.55
CA ALA A 66 -7.21 -5.52 -11.40
C ALA A 66 -7.78 -6.92 -11.67
N PHE A 67 -8.33 -7.59 -10.64
CA PHE A 67 -9.01 -8.87 -10.82
C PHE A 67 -10.20 -8.75 -11.79
N LYS A 68 -11.03 -7.71 -11.64
CA LYS A 68 -12.14 -7.41 -12.56
C LYS A 68 -11.66 -7.13 -13.98
N LEU A 69 -10.55 -6.42 -14.14
CA LEU A 69 -9.94 -6.15 -15.45
C LEU A 69 -9.50 -7.46 -16.13
N LEU A 70 -8.89 -8.39 -15.39
CA LEU A 70 -8.51 -9.71 -15.90
C LEU A 70 -9.72 -10.53 -16.35
N LEU A 71 -10.86 -10.42 -15.65
CA LEU A 71 -12.11 -11.06 -16.09
C LEU A 71 -12.63 -10.48 -17.41
N LEU A 72 -12.50 -9.17 -17.63
CA LEU A 72 -12.88 -8.55 -18.91
C LEU A 72 -11.94 -8.99 -20.04
N ILE A 73 -10.64 -9.14 -19.75
CA ILE A 73 -9.66 -9.68 -20.71
C ILE A 73 -10.04 -11.12 -21.12
N ASP A 74 -10.44 -11.97 -20.16
CA ASP A 74 -10.90 -13.32 -20.46
C ASP A 74 -12.15 -13.38 -21.34
N LYS A 75 -13.01 -12.36 -21.25
CA LYS A 75 -14.21 -12.17 -22.07
C LYS A 75 -13.93 -11.50 -23.42
N LYS A 76 -12.66 -11.20 -23.74
CA LYS A 76 -12.25 -10.41 -24.93
C LYS A 76 -12.79 -8.97 -24.93
N GLU A 77 -13.10 -8.41 -23.76
CA GLU A 77 -13.62 -7.06 -23.57
C GLU A 77 -12.55 -6.09 -23.02
N ALA A 78 -11.27 -6.36 -23.30
CA ALA A 78 -10.12 -5.63 -22.75
C ALA A 78 -10.12 -4.12 -23.10
N PHE A 79 -10.74 -3.74 -24.22
CA PHE A 79 -10.85 -2.35 -24.68
C PHE A 79 -12.25 -1.76 -24.49
N SER A 80 -13.09 -2.43 -23.69
CA SER A 80 -14.42 -1.91 -23.36
C SER A 80 -14.34 -0.64 -22.50
N LYS A 81 -15.38 0.18 -22.54
CA LYS A 81 -15.54 1.32 -21.60
C LYS A 81 -15.42 0.88 -20.14
N SER A 82 -15.91 -0.33 -19.83
CA SER A 82 -15.78 -0.93 -18.49
C SER A 82 -14.31 -1.17 -18.14
N ALA A 83 -13.52 -1.78 -19.03
CA ALA A 83 -12.10 -2.03 -18.80
C ALA A 83 -11.29 -0.74 -18.60
N VAL A 84 -11.55 0.28 -19.43
CA VAL A 84 -10.94 1.61 -19.28
C VAL A 84 -11.29 2.23 -17.93
N HIS A 85 -12.55 2.12 -17.50
CA HIS A 85 -12.97 2.63 -16.19
C HIS A 85 -12.28 1.89 -15.03
N LYS A 86 -12.10 0.57 -15.12
CA LYS A 86 -11.32 -0.20 -14.12
C LYS A 86 -9.88 0.28 -14.04
N LEU A 87 -9.25 0.51 -15.19
CA LEU A 87 -7.87 1.02 -15.25
C LEU A 87 -7.75 2.44 -14.69
N MET A 88 -8.75 3.30 -14.91
CA MET A 88 -8.79 4.65 -14.33
C MET A 88 -8.86 4.61 -12.80
N ILE A 89 -9.65 3.70 -12.21
CA ILE A 89 -9.67 3.53 -10.75
C ILE A 89 -8.31 3.06 -10.25
N ILE A 90 -7.69 2.06 -10.91
CA ILE A 90 -6.35 1.58 -10.55
C ILE A 90 -5.34 2.74 -10.57
N LYS A 91 -5.36 3.56 -11.63
CA LYS A 91 -4.48 4.73 -11.78
C LYS A 91 -4.66 5.72 -10.63
N VAL A 92 -5.90 6.11 -10.33
CA VAL A 92 -6.19 7.08 -9.26
C VAL A 92 -5.79 6.52 -7.90
N SER A 93 -6.11 5.25 -7.60
CA SER A 93 -5.69 4.60 -6.36
C SER A 93 -4.16 4.54 -6.23
N ALA A 94 -3.42 4.28 -7.31
CA ALA A 94 -1.96 4.32 -7.30
C ALA A 94 -1.44 5.73 -6.96
N PHE A 95 -2.02 6.79 -7.51
CA PHE A 95 -1.65 8.17 -7.14
C PHE A 95 -1.94 8.49 -5.67
N ILE A 96 -3.07 8.02 -5.12
CA ILE A 96 -3.40 8.20 -3.70
C ILE A 96 -2.34 7.51 -2.83
N ILE A 97 -1.99 6.26 -3.14
CA ILE A 97 -0.97 5.50 -2.41
C ILE A 97 0.37 6.25 -2.46
N SER A 98 0.82 6.64 -3.66
CA SER A 98 2.08 7.38 -3.82
C SER A 98 2.07 8.70 -3.04
N GLY A 99 0.98 9.45 -3.09
CA GLY A 99 0.82 10.69 -2.33
C GLY A 99 0.95 10.44 -0.82
N LEU A 100 0.22 9.46 -0.29
CA LEU A 100 0.30 9.11 1.13
C LEU A 100 1.73 8.78 1.56
N TYR A 101 2.46 7.99 0.79
CA TYR A 101 3.85 7.67 1.12
C TYR A 101 4.79 8.86 1.01
N VAL A 102 4.66 9.70 -0.02
CA VAL A 102 5.45 10.94 -0.15
C VAL A 102 5.21 11.88 1.04
N PHE A 103 3.97 11.98 1.55
CA PHE A 103 3.68 12.76 2.76
C PHE A 103 4.20 12.10 4.04
N THR A 104 4.35 10.78 4.06
CA THR A 104 4.79 10.04 5.25
C THR A 104 6.32 10.02 5.37
N LEU A 105 7.06 10.04 4.26
CA LEU A 105 8.52 10.01 4.25
C LEU A 105 9.18 11.10 5.13
N PRO A 106 8.77 12.38 5.07
CA PRO A 106 9.32 13.42 5.95
C PRO A 106 9.15 13.10 7.45
N LEU A 107 8.06 12.44 7.82
CA LEU A 107 7.81 12.05 9.22
C LEU A 107 8.80 10.98 9.68
N PHE A 108 9.15 10.03 8.80
CA PHE A 108 10.19 9.04 9.07
C PHE A 108 11.58 9.66 9.11
N TYR A 109 11.87 10.62 8.24
CA TYR A 109 13.14 11.36 8.25
C TYR A 109 13.36 12.11 9.58
N MET A 110 12.33 12.84 10.04
CA MET A 110 12.39 13.54 11.33
C MET A 110 12.60 12.59 12.51
N ALA A 111 11.99 11.39 12.47
CA ALA A 111 12.20 10.37 13.49
C ALA A 111 13.63 9.79 13.44
N ALA A 112 14.18 9.60 12.23
CA ALA A 112 15.52 9.06 12.03
C ALA A 112 16.64 9.98 12.52
N GLU A 113 16.52 11.29 12.26
CA GLU A 113 17.46 12.29 12.77
C GLU A 113 17.45 12.36 14.31
N TYR A 114 16.28 12.15 14.94
CA TYR A 114 16.14 12.20 16.39
C TYR A 114 16.80 11.00 17.10
N ASP A 115 16.77 9.82 16.47
CA ASP A 115 17.33 8.59 17.03
C ASP A 115 18.79 8.33 16.64
N ASP A 116 19.40 9.26 15.88
CA ASP A 116 20.74 9.09 15.27
C ASP A 116 20.85 7.74 14.51
N ALA A 117 19.75 7.34 13.86
CA ALA A 117 19.58 6.04 13.22
C ALA A 117 19.79 6.13 11.70
N PRO A 118 21.03 5.92 11.18
CA PRO A 118 21.36 6.19 9.78
C PRO A 118 20.62 5.28 8.80
N GLY A 119 20.16 4.10 9.24
CA GLY A 119 19.46 3.14 8.38
C GLY A 119 18.09 3.61 7.88
N VAL A 120 17.40 4.48 8.62
CA VAL A 120 16.10 5.04 8.21
C VAL A 120 16.28 6.23 7.27
N ILE A 121 17.40 6.94 7.39
CA ILE A 121 17.80 8.07 6.51
C ILE A 121 17.98 7.59 5.06
N ILE A 122 18.40 6.33 4.85
CA ILE A 122 18.64 5.76 3.50
C ILE A 122 17.33 5.52 2.71
N VAL A 123 16.18 5.43 3.39
CA VAL A 123 14.87 5.20 2.76
C VAL A 123 14.12 6.52 2.51
N GLY A 124 14.59 7.64 3.08
CA GLY A 124 14.03 8.99 2.98
C GLY A 124 14.64 9.82 1.86
#